data_AF-A0A8B6GR00-F1
#
_entry.id   AF-A0A8B6GR00-F1
#
_cell.length_a   1.000
_cell.length_b   1.000
_cell.length_c   1.000
_cell.angle_alpha   90.00
_cell.angle_beta   90.00
_cell.angle_gamma   90.00
#
_symmetry.space_group_name_H-M   'P 1'
#
loop_
_entity.id
_entity.type
_entity.pdbx_description
1 polymer ?
#
loop_
_entity_poly.entity_id
_entity_poly.type
_entity_poly.pdbx_seq_one_letter_code
_entity_poly.pdbx_strand_id
1 'polypeptide(L)'
;MKNSCNWSKEDYFPALIHADKRSHQALEFFVDDLHAEKEATITTFLSHSGAEDFLWGLAKLLGSESSRVAGNAAYIIGTLAESELGCYRILGLSKSSHAESKRILPDLTNMLGFDDSESVMNAAGTMGTLIKCPGDELVFKDIKTHVSVPTKWQTTKSP
;
A
#
# COMPACT_ATOMS: atom_id res chain seq x y z
N MET A 1 -9.41 -28.50 4.36
CA MET A 1 -8.08 -28.19 4.92
C MET A 1 -7.95 -26.68 4.88
N LYS A 2 -7.61 -26.02 6.00
CA LYS A 2 -7.17 -24.61 5.92
C LYS A 2 -5.92 -24.58 5.06
N ASN A 3 -5.89 -23.77 4.00
CA ASN A 3 -4.65 -23.56 3.25
C ASN A 3 -3.65 -22.95 4.22
N SER A 4 -2.53 -23.64 4.45
CA SER A 4 -1.45 -23.11 5.29
C SER A 4 -0.86 -21.88 4.60
N CYS A 5 -0.84 -20.75 5.29
CA CYS A 5 -0.21 -19.52 4.81
C CYS A 5 1.25 -19.76 4.42
N ASN A 6 1.73 -19.05 3.40
CA ASN A 6 3.10 -19.12 2.92
C ASN A 6 4.09 -18.73 4.02
N TRP A 7 3.78 -17.71 4.84
CA TRP A 7 4.65 -17.26 5.95
C TRP A 7 4.84 -18.32 7.04
N SER A 8 3.95 -19.31 7.12
CA SER A 8 4.08 -20.43 8.06
C SER A 8 5.07 -21.51 7.58
N LYS A 9 5.40 -21.52 6.29
CA LYS A 9 6.35 -22.45 5.67
C LYS A 9 7.75 -21.83 5.60
N GLU A 10 7.82 -20.57 5.18
CA GLU A 10 9.05 -19.80 5.04
C GLU A 10 8.72 -18.32 5.21
N ASP A 11 9.49 -17.63 6.06
CA ASP A 11 9.31 -16.20 6.26
C ASP A 11 9.82 -15.43 5.03
N TYR A 12 8.88 -15.02 4.18
CA TYR A 12 9.16 -14.28 2.96
C TYR A 12 9.10 -12.76 3.15
N PHE A 13 8.67 -12.24 4.31
CA PHE A 13 8.54 -10.79 4.50
C PHE A 13 9.86 -10.02 4.31
N PRO A 14 11.04 -10.54 4.73
CA PRO A 14 12.32 -9.90 4.44
C PRO A 14 12.58 -9.67 2.95
N ALA A 15 12.00 -10.49 2.06
CA ALA A 15 12.22 -10.35 0.63
C ALA A 15 11.52 -9.11 0.03
N LEU A 16 10.58 -8.48 0.74
CA LEU A 16 9.91 -7.25 0.31
C LEU A 16 10.88 -6.07 0.13
N ILE A 17 12.04 -6.08 0.80
CA ILE A 17 13.03 -4.99 0.71
C ILE A 17 13.96 -5.10 -0.50
N HIS A 18 13.91 -6.21 -1.24
CA HIS A 18 14.77 -6.42 -2.40
C HIS A 18 14.26 -5.65 -3.62
N ALA A 19 15.19 -5.07 -4.39
CA ALA A 19 14.90 -4.36 -5.64
C ALA A 19 14.87 -5.28 -6.87
N ASP A 20 14.50 -6.55 -6.68
CA ASP A 20 14.46 -7.55 -7.75
C ASP A 20 13.22 -8.45 -7.63
N LYS A 21 13.13 -9.46 -8.51
CA LYS A 21 11.98 -10.38 -8.60
C LYS A 21 11.56 -11.05 -7.28
N ARG A 22 12.44 -11.10 -6.27
CA ARG A 22 12.11 -11.67 -4.96
C ARG A 22 11.03 -10.86 -4.24
N SER A 23 11.06 -9.53 -4.34
CA SER A 23 10.03 -8.69 -3.72
C SER A 23 8.68 -8.86 -4.41
N HIS A 24 8.65 -9.04 -5.73
CA HIS A 24 7.42 -9.33 -6.47
C HIS A 24 6.82 -10.66 -6.03
N GLN A 25 7.63 -11.71 -5.88
CA GLN A 25 7.16 -13.01 -5.40
C GLN A 25 6.65 -12.93 -3.96
N ALA A 26 7.38 -12.25 -3.07
CA ALA A 26 6.95 -12.01 -1.71
C ALA A 26 5.62 -11.24 -1.65
N LEU A 27 5.41 -10.29 -2.56
CA LEU A 27 4.18 -9.53 -2.68
C LEU A 27 2.99 -10.43 -3.05
N GLU A 28 3.15 -11.32 -4.03
CA GLU A 28 2.10 -12.27 -4.42
C GLU A 28 1.77 -13.24 -3.28
N PHE A 29 2.78 -13.77 -2.56
CA PHE A 29 2.54 -14.58 -1.37
C PHE A 29 1.80 -13.82 -0.27
N PHE A 30 2.08 -12.53 -0.12
CA PHE A 30 1.37 -11.69 0.84
C PHE A 30 -0.10 -11.49 0.46
N VAL A 31 -0.39 -11.23 -0.83
CA VAL A 31 -1.78 -11.17 -1.31
C VAL A 31 -2.50 -12.50 -1.06
N ASP A 32 -1.88 -13.63 -1.41
CA ASP A 32 -2.43 -14.97 -1.18
C ASP A 32 -2.74 -15.22 0.31
N ASP A 33 -1.81 -14.86 1.19
CA ASP A 33 -1.96 -15.06 2.64
C ASP A 33 -2.99 -14.12 3.26
N LEU A 34 -3.13 -12.87 2.76
CA LEU A 34 -4.21 -11.96 3.15
C LEU A 34 -5.57 -12.48 2.70
N HIS A 35 -5.68 -13.07 1.52
CA HIS A 35 -6.91 -13.70 1.06
C HIS A 35 -7.26 -14.96 1.86
N ALA A 36 -6.26 -15.74 2.28
CA ALA A 36 -6.47 -16.99 3.02
C ALA A 36 -6.82 -16.76 4.51
N GLU A 37 -6.01 -15.96 5.20
CA GLU A 37 -6.12 -15.72 6.65
C GLU A 37 -5.70 -14.27 6.96
N LYS A 38 -6.52 -13.29 6.55
CA LYS A 38 -6.28 -11.85 6.70
C LYS A 38 -5.75 -11.43 8.08
N GLU A 39 -6.53 -11.65 9.13
CA GLU A 39 -6.20 -11.15 10.49
C GLU A 39 -4.92 -11.77 11.05
N ALA A 40 -4.70 -13.06 10.80
CA ALA A 40 -3.49 -13.75 11.21
C ALA A 40 -2.27 -13.20 10.46
N THR A 41 -2.40 -12.99 9.14
CA THR A 41 -1.32 -12.46 8.31
C THR A 41 -0.97 -11.02 8.70
N ILE A 42 -1.96 -10.14 8.92
CA ILE A 42 -1.76 -8.78 9.41
C ILE A 42 -1.01 -8.80 10.75
N THR A 43 -1.48 -9.63 11.70
CA THR A 43 -0.88 -9.73 13.04
C THR A 43 0.55 -10.22 12.97
N THR A 44 0.82 -11.27 12.19
CA THR A 44 2.16 -11.84 12.01
C THR A 44 3.10 -10.81 11.38
N PHE A 45 2.68 -10.13 10.32
CA PHE A 45 3.48 -9.11 9.65
C PHE A 45 3.80 -7.94 10.58
N LEU A 46 2.79 -7.33 11.22
CA LEU A 46 2.99 -6.16 12.09
C LEU A 46 3.76 -6.49 13.37
N SER A 47 3.70 -7.74 13.84
CA SER A 47 4.47 -8.19 15.01
C SER A 47 5.91 -8.57 14.66
N HIS A 48 6.27 -8.62 13.37
CA HIS A 48 7.62 -8.93 12.95
C HIS A 48 8.60 -7.81 13.35
N SER A 49 9.80 -8.19 13.82
CA SER A 49 10.82 -7.24 14.29
C SER A 49 11.32 -6.29 13.20
N GLY A 50 11.36 -6.75 11.95
CA GLY A 50 11.71 -5.97 10.75
C GLY A 50 10.53 -5.31 10.03
N ALA A 51 9.33 -5.26 10.61
CA ALA A 51 8.12 -4.80 9.93
C ALA A 51 8.24 -3.37 9.35
N GLU A 52 8.97 -2.47 10.01
CA GLU A 52 9.20 -1.12 9.50
C GLU A 52 9.98 -1.12 8.18
N ASP A 53 11.05 -1.92 8.09
CA ASP A 53 11.83 -2.06 6.85
C ASP A 53 10.99 -2.70 5.73
N PHE A 54 10.10 -3.62 6.08
CA PHE A 54 9.24 -4.30 5.11
C PHE A 54 8.16 -3.36 4.58
N LEU A 55 7.61 -2.52 5.45
CA LEU A 55 6.71 -1.44 5.06
C LEU A 55 7.39 -0.44 4.13
N TRP A 56 8.68 -0.14 4.34
CA TRP A 56 9.47 0.63 3.36
C TRP A 56 9.61 -0.07 2.02
N GLY A 57 9.83 -1.40 2.03
CA GLY A 57 9.80 -2.21 0.81
C GLY A 57 8.48 -2.08 0.06
N LEU A 58 7.34 -2.21 0.76
CA LEU A 58 6.00 -2.02 0.18
C LEU A 58 5.81 -0.61 -0.37
N ALA A 59 6.24 0.43 0.35
CA ALA A 59 6.15 1.81 -0.11
C ALA A 59 6.95 2.04 -1.40
N LYS A 60 8.12 1.40 -1.55
CA LYS A 60 8.90 1.45 -2.80
C LYS A 60 8.20 0.75 -3.97
N LEU A 61 7.50 -0.35 -3.70
CA LEU A 61 6.79 -1.12 -4.72
C LEU A 61 5.54 -0.39 -5.27
N LEU A 62 4.99 0.58 -4.53
CA LEU A 62 3.93 1.47 -5.05
C LEU A 62 4.38 2.27 -6.28
N GLY A 63 5.65 2.67 -6.32
CA GLY A 63 6.24 3.40 -7.44
C GLY A 63 6.71 2.50 -8.60
N SER A 64 6.26 1.24 -8.66
CA SER A 64 6.63 0.31 -9.72
C SER A 64 5.96 0.67 -11.05
N GLU A 65 6.72 0.57 -12.14
CA GLU A 65 6.20 0.68 -13.52
C GLU A 65 5.21 -0.44 -13.87
N SER A 66 5.26 -1.55 -13.13
CA SER A 66 4.27 -2.62 -13.28
C SER A 66 3.02 -2.28 -12.47
N SER A 67 1.92 -1.98 -13.17
CA SER A 67 0.62 -1.70 -12.54
C SER A 67 0.19 -2.80 -11.56
N ARG A 68 0.40 -4.08 -11.90
CA ARG A 68 0.12 -5.21 -11.00
C ARG A 68 0.92 -5.14 -9.70
N VAL A 69 2.22 -4.86 -9.77
CA VAL A 69 3.08 -4.77 -8.57
C VAL A 69 2.65 -3.59 -7.70
N ALA A 70 2.45 -2.42 -8.30
CA ALA A 70 1.97 -1.24 -7.59
C ALA A 70 0.57 -1.47 -6.99
N GLY A 71 -0.34 -2.08 -7.74
CA GLY A 71 -1.70 -2.44 -7.34
C GLY A 71 -1.74 -3.40 -6.14
N ASN A 72 -0.91 -4.43 -6.15
CA ASN A 72 -0.77 -5.37 -5.04
C ASN A 72 -0.16 -4.70 -3.81
N ALA A 73 0.85 -3.83 -3.98
CA ALA A 73 1.43 -3.07 -2.89
C ALA A 73 0.41 -2.12 -2.26
N ALA A 74 -0.40 -1.43 -3.07
CA ALA A 74 -1.51 -0.60 -2.58
C ALA A 74 -2.52 -1.43 -1.80
N TYR A 75 -2.98 -2.55 -2.35
CA TYR A 75 -3.92 -3.44 -1.66
C TYR A 75 -3.42 -3.89 -0.28
N ILE A 76 -2.15 -4.31 -0.19
CA ILE A 76 -1.54 -4.75 1.07
C ILE A 76 -1.46 -3.58 2.07
N ILE A 77 -0.97 -2.42 1.64
CA ILE A 77 -0.86 -1.23 2.50
C ILE A 77 -2.24 -0.81 3.00
N GLY A 78 -3.24 -0.75 2.12
CA GLY A 78 -4.62 -0.43 2.49
C GLY A 78 -5.19 -1.42 3.49
N THR A 79 -4.94 -2.72 3.29
CA THR A 79 -5.40 -3.79 4.18
C THR A 79 -4.74 -3.71 5.57
N LEU A 80 -3.44 -3.45 5.63
CA LEU A 80 -2.73 -3.26 6.90
C LEU A 80 -3.23 -2.01 7.65
N ALA A 81 -3.52 -0.93 6.92
CA ALA A 81 -4.02 0.33 7.46
C ALA A 81 -5.43 0.23 8.04
N GLU A 82 -6.17 -0.85 7.78
CA GLU A 82 -7.45 -1.09 8.47
C GLU A 82 -7.27 -1.36 9.97
N SER A 83 -6.08 -1.79 10.39
CA SER A 83 -5.74 -1.95 11.81
C SER A 83 -5.14 -0.66 12.38
N GLU A 84 -5.42 -0.36 13.65
CA GLU A 84 -4.89 0.83 14.32
C GLU A 84 -3.35 0.86 14.33
N LEU A 85 -2.71 -0.27 14.64
CA LEU A 85 -1.26 -0.41 14.62
C LEU A 85 -0.68 -0.22 13.21
N GLY A 86 -1.29 -0.85 12.20
CA GLY A 86 -0.85 -0.73 10.82
C GLY A 86 -0.95 0.71 10.35
N CYS A 87 -2.06 1.39 10.66
CA CYS A 87 -2.20 2.78 10.24
C CYS A 87 -1.24 3.73 10.96
N TYR A 88 -1.03 3.54 12.26
CA TYR A 88 -0.01 4.28 13.01
C TYR A 88 1.38 4.15 12.36
N ARG A 89 1.79 2.93 12.01
CA ARG A 89 3.09 2.67 11.40
C ARG A 89 3.20 3.24 10.00
N ILE A 90 2.20 3.01 9.14
CA ILE A 90 2.19 3.53 7.76
C ILE A 90 2.23 5.06 7.74
N LEU A 91 1.45 5.74 8.60
CA LEU A 91 1.53 7.21 8.73
C LEU A 91 2.85 7.67 9.34
N GLY A 92 3.46 6.85 10.20
CA GLY A 92 4.80 7.07 10.75
C GLY A 92 5.87 7.13 9.66
N LEU A 93 5.78 6.27 8.63
CA LEU A 93 6.69 6.29 7.47
C LEU A 93 6.65 7.66 6.80
N SER A 94 5.46 8.19 6.54
CA SER A 94 5.22 9.50 5.89
C SER A 94 5.76 10.69 6.69
N LYS A 95 5.89 10.56 8.00
CA LYS A 95 6.43 11.58 8.90
C LYS A 95 7.94 11.46 9.13
N SER A 96 8.57 10.38 8.67
CA SER A 96 10.00 10.18 8.85
C SER A 96 10.83 11.15 8.00
N SER A 97 12.02 11.49 8.48
CA SER A 97 12.97 12.36 7.78
C SER A 97 13.64 11.70 6.57
N HIS A 98 13.29 10.45 6.26
CA HIS A 98 13.84 9.74 5.11
C HIS A 98 13.35 10.37 3.80
N ALA A 99 14.21 10.64 2.83
CA ALA A 99 13.82 11.26 1.55
C ALA A 99 12.70 10.52 0.79
N GLU A 100 12.47 9.24 1.08
CA GLU A 100 11.46 8.41 0.42
C GLU A 100 10.14 8.34 1.22
N SER A 101 10.08 8.92 2.43
CA SER A 101 8.89 8.95 3.29
C SER A 101 7.67 9.54 2.63
N LYS A 102 7.88 10.53 1.77
CA LYS A 102 6.81 11.33 1.20
C LYS A 102 6.20 10.73 -0.05
N ARG A 103 6.51 9.47 -0.41
CA ARG A 103 6.12 8.89 -1.70
C ARG A 103 4.81 8.13 -1.71
N ILE A 104 4.32 7.65 -0.55
CA ILE A 104 3.08 6.84 -0.50
C ILE A 104 1.89 7.57 -1.14
N LEU A 105 1.61 8.83 -0.74
CA LEU A 105 0.47 9.56 -1.29
C LEU A 105 0.67 10.00 -2.75
N PRO A 106 1.83 10.53 -3.18
CA PRO A 106 2.10 10.77 -4.59
C PRO A 106 1.96 9.52 -5.46
N ASP A 107 2.50 8.37 -5.03
CA ASP A 107 2.44 7.13 -5.82
C ASP A 107 1.00 6.62 -5.92
N LEU A 108 0.24 6.60 -4.82
CA LEU A 108 -1.19 6.28 -4.84
C LEU A 108 -1.99 7.23 -5.75
N THR A 109 -1.64 8.52 -5.78
CA THR A 109 -2.28 9.50 -6.66
C THR A 109 -1.95 9.21 -8.13
N ASN A 110 -0.70 8.90 -8.45
CA ASN A 110 -0.27 8.53 -9.79
C ASN A 110 -0.99 7.28 -10.29
N MET A 111 -1.20 6.29 -9.41
CA MET A 111 -1.93 5.06 -9.74
C MET A 111 -3.38 5.30 -10.17
N LEU A 112 -4.03 6.40 -9.77
CA LEU A 112 -5.37 6.77 -10.27
C LEU A 112 -5.40 7.07 -11.78
N GLY A 113 -4.22 7.26 -12.38
CA GLY A 113 -4.01 7.41 -13.81
C GLY A 113 -3.88 6.11 -14.58
N PHE A 114 -3.72 4.95 -13.92
CA PHE A 114 -3.49 3.67 -14.59
C PHE A 114 -4.69 3.22 -15.43
N ASP A 115 -4.42 2.43 -16.47
CA ASP A 115 -5.44 1.79 -17.30
C ASP A 115 -6.06 0.56 -16.62
N ASP A 116 -5.32 -0.05 -15.68
CA ASP A 116 -5.79 -1.21 -14.91
C ASP A 116 -6.75 -0.78 -13.80
N SER A 117 -8.04 -1.11 -13.96
CA SER A 117 -9.09 -0.68 -13.03
C SER A 117 -8.92 -1.26 -11.62
N GLU A 118 -8.37 -2.47 -11.49
CA GLU A 118 -8.15 -3.10 -10.18
C GLU A 118 -7.10 -2.31 -9.39
N SER A 119 -5.98 -1.96 -10.02
CA SER A 119 -4.94 -1.11 -9.41
C SER A 119 -5.47 0.27 -9.03
N VAL A 120 -6.31 0.89 -9.88
CA VAL A 120 -6.96 2.17 -9.57
C VAL A 120 -7.87 2.04 -8.33
N MET A 121 -8.67 0.97 -8.25
CA MET A 121 -9.53 0.73 -7.10
C MET A 121 -8.73 0.48 -5.82
N ASN A 122 -7.65 -0.29 -5.90
CA ASN A 122 -6.77 -0.55 -4.76
C ASN A 122 -6.13 0.75 -4.26
N ALA A 123 -5.67 1.62 -5.16
CA ALA A 123 -5.12 2.92 -4.79
C ALA A 123 -6.17 3.82 -4.12
N ALA A 124 -7.33 3.98 -4.74
CA ALA A 124 -8.41 4.81 -4.21
C ALA A 124 -8.93 4.30 -2.85
N GLY A 125 -9.10 2.98 -2.72
CA GLY A 125 -9.50 2.33 -1.48
C GLY A 125 -8.48 2.54 -0.36
N THR A 126 -7.19 2.37 -0.67
CA THR A 126 -6.09 2.62 0.27
C THR A 126 -6.08 4.06 0.75
N MET A 127 -6.20 5.04 -0.15
CA MET A 127 -6.33 6.45 0.23
C MET A 127 -7.53 6.68 1.14
N GLY A 128 -8.69 6.09 0.81
CA GLY A 128 -9.90 6.19 1.64
C GLY A 128 -9.75 5.57 3.03
N THR A 129 -8.93 4.54 3.18
CA THR A 129 -8.57 3.98 4.49
C THR A 129 -7.64 4.89 5.27
N LEU A 130 -6.58 5.41 4.62
CA LEU A 130 -5.60 6.29 5.26
C LEU A 130 -6.21 7.60 5.78
N ILE A 131 -7.24 8.13 5.09
CA ILE A 131 -8.03 9.34 5.46
C ILE A 131 -8.90 9.14 6.72
N LYS A 132 -9.02 7.90 7.20
CA LYS A 132 -9.76 7.61 8.44
C LYS A 132 -8.83 7.43 9.63
N CYS A 133 -7.52 7.57 9.43
CA CYS A 133 -6.55 7.21 10.44
C CYS A 133 -6.24 8.37 11.39
N PRO A 134 -6.07 8.12 12.69
CA PRO A 134 -5.79 9.17 13.65
C PRO A 134 -4.51 9.97 13.29
N GLY A 135 -4.61 11.31 13.25
CA GLY A 135 -3.49 12.21 12.92
C GLY A 135 -3.41 12.66 11.45
N ASP A 136 -4.56 12.68 10.79
CA ASP A 136 -4.81 12.77 9.34
C ASP A 136 -4.68 14.15 8.66
N GLU A 137 -4.29 15.20 9.39
CA GLU A 137 -4.25 16.56 8.83
C GLU A 137 -3.31 16.68 7.62
N LEU A 138 -2.34 15.76 7.49
CA LEU A 138 -1.38 15.70 6.38
C LEU A 138 -1.97 15.07 5.11
N VAL A 139 -2.72 13.96 5.21
CA VAL A 139 -3.27 13.25 4.03
C VAL A 139 -4.27 14.12 3.29
N PHE A 140 -5.17 14.79 4.02
CA PHE A 140 -6.13 15.72 3.41
C PHE A 140 -5.47 16.91 2.72
N LYS A 141 -4.33 17.39 3.23
CA LYS A 141 -3.60 18.53 2.67
C LYS A 141 -2.82 18.14 1.42
N ASP A 142 -2.22 16.94 1.40
CA ASP A 142 -1.46 16.43 0.26
C ASP A 142 -2.39 15.98 -0.88
N ILE A 143 -3.52 15.34 -0.57
CA ILE A 143 -4.54 15.00 -1.58
C ILE A 143 -5.07 16.26 -2.26
N LYS A 144 -5.36 17.33 -1.51
CA LYS A 144 -5.82 18.61 -2.10
C LYS A 144 -4.78 19.29 -2.98
N THR A 145 -3.49 19.06 -2.75
CA THR A 145 -2.41 19.67 -3.53
C THR A 145 -1.99 18.81 -4.73
N HIS A 146 -2.14 17.49 -4.66
CA HIS A 146 -1.66 16.55 -5.69
C HIS A 146 -2.79 15.99 -6.58
N VAL A 147 -4.03 15.94 -6.11
CA VAL A 147 -5.19 15.61 -6.95
C VAL A 147 -5.61 16.86 -7.72
N SER A 148 -4.87 17.17 -8.78
CA SER A 148 -5.48 17.87 -9.90
C SER A 148 -6.52 16.92 -10.49
N VAL A 149 -7.80 17.29 -10.48
CA VAL A 149 -8.87 16.47 -11.08
C VAL A 149 -8.39 16.05 -12.48
N PRO A 150 -8.16 14.75 -12.74
CA PRO A 150 -7.59 14.34 -14.01
C PRO A 150 -8.55 14.81 -15.10
N THR A 151 -8.02 15.32 -16.22
CA THR A 151 -8.83 15.98 -17.26
C THR A 151 -9.98 15.08 -17.76
N LYS A 152 -9.81 13.75 -17.69
CA LYS A 152 -10.83 12.72 -17.99
C LYS A 152 -12.06 12.71 -17.06
N TRP A 153 -11.95 13.29 -15.85
CA TRP A 153 -13.01 13.41 -14.85
C TRP A 153 -13.56 14.83 -14.71
N GLN A 154 -13.04 15.79 -15.48
CA GLN A 154 -13.66 17.09 -15.60
C GLN A 154 -14.90 16.93 -16.46
N THR A 155 -16.07 16.83 -15.82
CA THR A 155 -17.32 16.88 -16.55
C THR A 155 -17.38 18.21 -17.29
N THR A 156 -17.47 18.15 -18.62
CA THR A 156 -17.86 19.31 -19.41
C THR A 156 -19.21 19.75 -18.87
N LYS A 157 -19.22 20.84 -18.10
CA LYS A 157 -20.46 21.58 -17.90
C LYS A 157 -20.83 22.09 -19.29
N SER A 158 -21.73 21.37 -19.95
CA SER A 158 -22.42 21.90 -21.12
C SER A 158 -23.13 23.20 -20.67
N PRO A 159 -23.02 24.27 -21.47
CA PRO A 159 -23.55 25.59 -21.13
C PRO A 159 -25.06 25.60 -20.87
#